data_AF-A0A386UL65-F1
#
_entry.id   AF-A0A386UL65-F1
#
_cell.length_a   1.000
_cell.length_b   1.000
_cell.length_c   1.000
_cell.angle_alpha   90.00
_cell.angle_beta   90.00
_cell.angle_gamma   90.00
#
_symmetry.space_group_name_H-M   'P 1'
#
loop_
_entity.id
_entity.type
_entity.pdbx_description
1 polymer ?
#
loop_
_entity_poly.entity_id
_entity_poly.type
_entity_poly.pdbx_seq_one_letter_code
_entity_poly.pdbx_strand_id
1 'polypeptide(L)'
;MADATGALHHEFNGKTYKLRLTWGVLGALQGKHGDDFLHRLEAEDGKLPPFGLMIDIAAKALVKGEGISEAEALNLADDFLTSDPELVARLLAAAFPDAGGNGGATRKRKR
;
A
#
# COMPACT_ATOMS: atom_id res chain seq x y z
N MET A 1 -9.12 9.85 -3.47
CA MET A 1 -10.14 9.28 -2.56
C MET A 1 -10.29 7.81 -2.87
N ALA A 2 -10.54 6.96 -1.87
CA ALA A 2 -10.81 5.55 -2.10
C ALA A 2 -12.28 5.37 -2.54
N ASP A 3 -12.51 4.57 -3.59
CA ASP A 3 -13.87 4.19 -4.02
C ASP A 3 -14.42 3.07 -3.11
N ALA A 4 -15.75 2.89 -3.07
CA ALA A 4 -16.46 1.85 -2.32
C ALA A 4 -15.94 0.42 -2.61
N THR A 5 -15.20 0.26 -3.71
CA THR A 5 -14.53 -0.99 -4.11
C THR A 5 -13.17 -1.23 -3.44
N GLY A 6 -12.74 -0.35 -2.51
CA GLY A 6 -11.44 -0.39 -1.84
C GLY A 6 -10.26 0.01 -2.74
N ALA A 7 -10.55 0.72 -3.83
CA ALA A 7 -9.55 1.12 -4.82
C ALA A 7 -8.99 2.50 -4.49
N LEU A 8 -7.66 2.62 -4.45
CA LEU A 8 -6.96 3.89 -4.36
C LEU A 8 -6.64 4.41 -5.77
N HIS A 9 -7.04 5.65 -6.04
CA HIS A 9 -6.63 6.35 -7.25
C HIS A 9 -5.41 7.23 -6.94
N HIS A 10 -4.30 6.96 -7.62
CA HIS A 10 -3.03 7.68 -7.47
C HIS A 10 -2.67 8.37 -8.80
N GLU A 11 -2.33 9.66 -8.75
CA GLU A 11 -1.91 10.41 -9.94
C GLU A 11 -0.39 10.44 -10.03
N PHE A 12 0.14 10.03 -11.18
CA PHE A 12 1.57 10.05 -11.46
C PHE A 12 1.82 10.41 -12.93
N ASN A 13 2.71 11.36 -13.18
CA ASN A 13 3.03 11.87 -14.52
C ASN A 13 1.79 12.23 -15.38
N GLY A 14 0.78 12.84 -14.76
CA GLY A 14 -0.45 13.25 -15.45
C GLY A 14 -1.41 12.11 -15.82
N LYS A 15 -1.13 10.88 -15.38
CA LYS A 15 -2.04 9.72 -15.51
C LYS A 15 -2.54 9.29 -14.14
N THR A 16 -3.83 8.96 -14.06
CA THR A 16 -4.42 8.35 -12.88
C THR A 16 -4.30 6.83 -12.97
N TYR A 17 -3.71 6.22 -11.94
CA TYR A 17 -3.56 4.79 -11.78
C TYR A 17 -4.47 4.30 -10.65
N LYS A 18 -5.07 3.14 -10.86
CA LYS A 18 -5.91 2.44 -9.89
C LYS A 18 -5.08 1.37 -9.19
N LEU A 19 -4.99 1.45 -7.87
CA LEU A 19 -4.39 0.43 -7.02
C LEU A 19 -5.50 -0.28 -6.25
N ARG A 20 -5.48 -1.61 -6.24
CA ARG A 20 -6.48 -2.44 -5.54
C ARG A 20 -5.82 -3.51 -4.70
N LEU A 21 -5.87 -3.34 -3.39
CA LEU A 21 -5.41 -4.34 -2.44
C LEU A 21 -6.58 -5.24 -2.04
N THR A 22 -6.70 -6.41 -2.68
CA THR A 22 -7.77 -7.38 -2.40
C THR A 22 -7.25 -8.54 -1.56
N TRP A 23 -8.16 -9.36 -1.01
CA TRP A 23 -7.80 -10.60 -0.31
C TRP A 23 -6.87 -11.52 -1.11
N GLY A 24 -7.07 -11.62 -2.43
CA GLY A 24 -6.17 -12.40 -3.29
C GLY A 24 -4.77 -11.81 -3.41
N VAL A 25 -4.65 -10.48 -3.44
CA VAL A 25 -3.35 -9.79 -3.42
C VAL A 25 -2.67 -10.01 -2.07
N LEU A 26 -3.41 -9.86 -0.97
CA LEU A 26 -2.91 -10.08 0.39
C LEU A 26 -2.44 -11.53 0.58
N GLY A 27 -3.20 -12.52 0.10
CA GLY A 27 -2.79 -13.92 0.17
C GLY A 27 -1.51 -14.21 -0.62
N ALA A 28 -1.34 -13.58 -1.80
CA ALA A 28 -0.11 -13.70 -2.57
C ALA A 28 1.10 -13.04 -1.87
N LEU A 29 0.88 -11.90 -1.21
CA LEU A 29 1.91 -11.23 -0.40
C LEU A 29 2.27 -12.07 0.83
N GLN A 30 1.27 -12.59 1.53
CA GLN A 30 1.43 -13.49 2.67
C GLN A 30 2.24 -14.74 2.29
N GLY A 31 1.93 -15.38 1.15
CA GLY A 31 2.68 -16.53 0.67
C GLY A 31 4.15 -16.23 0.32
N LYS A 32 4.45 -15.00 -0.13
CA LYS A 32 5.82 -14.58 -0.49
C LYS A 32 6.63 -14.11 0.72
N HIS A 33 6.02 -13.32 1.60
CA HIS A 33 6.71 -12.63 2.67
C HIS A 33 6.55 -13.31 4.03
N GLY A 34 5.52 -14.12 4.24
CA GLY A 34 5.17 -14.72 5.53
C GLY A 34 3.95 -14.04 6.17
N ASP A 35 3.39 -14.70 7.19
CA ASP A 35 2.14 -14.30 7.86
C ASP A 35 2.23 -12.97 8.62
N ASP A 36 3.44 -12.54 8.97
CA ASP A 36 3.73 -11.34 9.76
C ASP A 36 4.03 -10.10 8.90
N PHE A 37 3.84 -10.17 7.57
CA PHE A 37 4.29 -9.10 6.66
C PHE A 37 3.65 -7.74 6.97
N LEU A 38 2.38 -7.71 7.37
CA LEU A 38 1.71 -6.45 7.76
C LEU A 38 2.31 -5.87 9.04
N HIS A 39 2.69 -6.72 10.01
CA HIS A 39 3.32 -6.26 11.24
C HIS A 39 4.69 -5.62 10.97
N ARG A 40 5.43 -6.13 9.97
CA ARG A 40 6.71 -5.54 9.53
C ARG A 40 6.59 -4.18 8.84
N LEU A 41 5.37 -3.77 8.46
CA LEU A 41 5.11 -2.41 7.95
C LEU A 41 4.80 -1.42 9.08
N GLU A 42 4.43 -1.92 10.27
CA GLU A 42 4.26 -1.07 11.44
C GLU A 42 5.64 -0.54 11.83
N ALA A 43 5.80 0.78 11.78
CA ALA A 43 7.05 1.42 12.14
C ALA A 43 7.33 1.18 13.63
N GLU A 44 8.10 0.14 13.93
CA GLU A 44 8.74 -0.05 15.23
C GLU A 44 9.75 1.09 15.43
N ASP A 45 9.79 1.69 16.62
CA ASP A 45 10.61 2.88 16.88
C ASP A 45 12.06 2.71 16.37
N GLY A 46 12.45 3.54 15.39
CA GLY A 46 13.79 3.58 14.81
C GLY A 46 14.08 2.60 13.68
N LYS A 47 13.10 1.78 13.24
CA LYS A 47 13.27 0.88 12.08
C LYS A 47 12.52 1.39 10.85
N LEU A 48 13.22 1.43 9.73
CA LEU A 48 12.61 1.69 8.43
C LEU A 48 11.81 0.45 7.99
N PRO A 49 10.59 0.63 7.46
CA PRO A 49 9.85 -0.49 6.88
C PRO A 49 10.64 -1.14 5.74
N PRO A 50 10.50 -2.45 5.50
CA PRO A 50 11.21 -3.12 4.42
C PRO A 50 10.80 -2.54 3.05
N PHE A 51 11.69 -1.80 2.39
CA PHE A 51 11.38 -1.13 1.12
C PHE A 51 10.93 -2.09 0.02
N GLY A 52 11.56 -3.27 -0.06
CA GLY A 52 11.15 -4.31 -1.02
C GLY A 52 9.71 -4.80 -0.79
N LEU A 53 9.25 -4.84 0.47
CA LEU A 53 7.87 -5.18 0.79
C LEU A 53 6.92 -4.06 0.37
N MET A 54 7.29 -2.79 0.58
CA MET A 54 6.50 -1.64 0.15
C MET A 54 6.29 -1.64 -1.38
N ILE A 55 7.37 -1.86 -2.14
CA ILE A 55 7.34 -1.95 -3.60
C ILE A 55 6.45 -3.12 -4.04
N ASP A 56 6.61 -4.31 -3.45
CA ASP A 56 5.78 -5.48 -3.77
C ASP A 56 4.29 -5.24 -3.52
N ILE A 57 3.94 -4.56 -2.43
CA ILE A 57 2.54 -4.24 -2.10
C ILE A 57 1.94 -3.32 -3.16
N ALA A 58 2.64 -2.22 -3.47
CA ALA A 58 2.18 -1.27 -4.48
C ALA A 58 2.10 -1.92 -5.87
N ALA A 59 3.10 -2.72 -6.26
CA ALA A 59 3.13 -3.41 -7.54
C ALA A 59 1.97 -4.41 -7.68
N LYS A 60 1.72 -5.27 -6.69
CA LYS A 60 0.61 -6.23 -6.78
C LYS A 60 -0.76 -5.55 -6.76
N ALA A 61 -0.89 -4.46 -6.01
CA ALA A 61 -2.11 -3.66 -6.05
C ALA A 61 -2.32 -2.99 -7.41
N LEU A 62 -1.25 -2.56 -8.07
CA LEU A 62 -1.27 -1.97 -9.41
C LEU A 62 -1.60 -3.01 -10.48
N VAL A 63 -1.00 -4.21 -10.43
CA VAL A 63 -1.39 -5.35 -11.30
C VAL A 63 -2.88 -5.63 -11.17
N LYS A 64 -3.41 -5.65 -9.94
CA LYS A 64 -4.83 -5.92 -9.72
C LYS A 64 -5.75 -4.79 -10.18
N GLY A 65 -5.31 -3.54 -10.08
CA GLY A 65 -6.11 -2.37 -10.41
C GLY A 65 -6.09 -1.98 -11.88
N GLU A 66 -4.93 -2.11 -12.53
CA GLU A 66 -4.68 -1.70 -13.92
C GLU A 66 -4.58 -2.88 -14.90
N GLY A 67 -4.33 -4.10 -14.43
CA GLY A 67 -4.16 -5.27 -15.30
C GLY A 67 -2.84 -5.28 -16.10
N ILE A 68 -1.84 -4.52 -15.67
CA ILE A 68 -0.51 -4.46 -16.28
C ILE A 68 0.37 -5.65 -15.87
N SER A 69 1.51 -5.82 -16.54
CA SER A 69 2.49 -6.87 -16.20
C SER A 69 3.15 -6.63 -14.84
N GLU A 70 3.59 -7.70 -14.17
CA GLU A 70 4.28 -7.58 -12.88
C GLU A 70 5.61 -6.82 -12.99
N ALA A 71 6.36 -7.00 -14.08
CA ALA A 71 7.61 -6.29 -14.31
C ALA A 71 7.39 -4.77 -14.47
N GLU A 72 6.36 -4.38 -15.23
CA GLU A 72 5.98 -2.97 -15.38
C GLU A 72 5.48 -2.39 -14.05
N ALA A 73 4.68 -3.17 -13.31
CA ALA A 73 4.16 -2.75 -12.02
C ALA A 73 5.24 -2.54 -10.97
N LEU A 74 6.31 -3.34 -10.97
CA LEU A 74 7.45 -3.18 -10.07
C LEU A 74 8.20 -1.87 -10.33
N ASN A 75 8.46 -1.54 -11.60
CA ASN A 75 9.12 -0.28 -11.96
C ASN A 75 8.26 0.93 -11.56
N LEU A 76 6.96 0.90 -11.90
CA LEU A 76 6.05 1.98 -11.53
C LEU A 76 5.88 2.10 -10.01
N ALA A 77 5.83 0.99 -9.28
CA ALA A 77 5.74 1.01 -7.83
C ALA A 77 6.96 1.65 -7.17
N ASP A 78 8.17 1.39 -7.68
CA ASP A 78 9.40 2.03 -7.22
C ASP A 78 9.36 3.55 -7.46
N ASP A 79 8.98 3.97 -8.66
CA ASP A 79 8.82 5.39 -9.02
C ASP A 79 7.75 6.09 -8.16
N PHE A 80 6.62 5.41 -7.92
CA PHE A 80 5.52 5.93 -7.11
C PHE A 80 5.97 6.13 -5.66
N LEU A 81 6.67 5.15 -5.08
CA LEU A 81 7.13 5.25 -3.69
C LEU A 81 8.29 6.23 -3.50
N THR A 82 9.12 6.40 -4.54
CA THR A 82 10.16 7.43 -4.56
C THR A 82 9.55 8.83 -4.56
N SER A 83 8.47 9.04 -5.30
CA SER A 83 7.77 10.34 -5.36
C SER A 83 6.78 10.57 -4.22
N ASP A 84 6.20 9.50 -3.67
CA ASP A 84 5.18 9.51 -2.64
C ASP A 84 5.36 8.34 -1.65
N PRO A 85 6.23 8.52 -0.63
CA PRO A 85 6.50 7.49 0.37
C PRO A 85 5.27 7.08 1.20
N GLU A 86 4.23 7.91 1.26
CA GLU A 86 3.00 7.66 2.03
C GLU A 86 1.98 6.80 1.26
N LEU A 87 2.26 6.43 0.00
CA LEU A 87 1.34 5.68 -0.86
C LEU A 87 0.86 4.37 -0.22
N VAL A 88 1.76 3.58 0.36
CA VAL A 88 1.40 2.27 0.97
C VAL A 88 0.45 2.45 2.14
N ALA A 89 0.68 3.47 2.99
CA ALA A 89 -0.20 3.75 4.12
C ALA A 89 -1.61 4.11 3.65
N ARG A 90 -1.72 4.94 2.59
CA ARG A 90 -3.00 5.29 1.99
C ARG A 90 -3.68 4.11 1.31
N LEU A 91 -2.91 3.22 0.69
CA LEU A 91 -3.41 2.00 0.07
C LEU A 91 -3.98 1.02 1.11
N LEU A 92 -3.30 0.83 2.23
CA LEU A 92 -3.78 0.02 3.34
C LEU A 92 -5.07 0.60 3.94
N ALA A 93 -5.10 1.92 4.17
CA ALA A 93 -6.31 2.60 4.65
C ALA A 93 -7.49 2.48 3.67
N ALA A 94 -7.22 2.51 2.36
CA ALA A 94 -8.23 2.32 1.31
C ALA A 94 -8.76 0.88 1.25
N ALA A 95 -7.89 -0.10 1.52
CA ALA A 95 -8.23 -1.53 1.50
C ALA A 95 -9.06 -1.95 2.71
N PHE A 96 -8.84 -1.30 3.85
CA PHE A 96 -9.50 -1.60 5.13
C PHE A 96 -10.19 -0.34 5.70
N PRO A 97 -11.23 0.18 5.04
CA PRO A 97 -11.92 1.40 5.47
C PRO A 97 -12.53 1.28 6.88
N ASP A 98 -12.97 0.08 7.27
CA ASP A 98 -13.55 -0.20 8.60
C ASP A 98 -12.50 -0.43 9.70
N ALA A 99 -11.20 -0.53 9.36
CA ALA A 99 -10.14 -0.57 10.37
C ALA A 99 -9.90 0.79 11.05
N GLY A 100 -10.56 1.87 10.56
CA GLY A 100 -10.55 3.20 11.16
C GLY A 100 -11.25 3.33 12.53
N GLY A 101 -11.76 2.23 13.10
CA GLY A 101 -12.45 2.22 14.39
C GLY A 101 -11.61 1.81 15.61
N ASN A 102 -10.41 1.23 15.45
CA ASN A 102 -9.68 0.67 16.61
C ASN A 102 -8.14 0.66 16.50
N GLY A 103 -7.56 1.69 15.88
CA GLY A 103 -6.12 1.94 15.87
C GLY A 103 -5.83 3.40 16.19
N GLY A 104 -5.76 3.74 17.48
CA GLY A 104 -5.66 5.11 17.97
C GLY A 104 -4.39 5.85 17.56
N ALA A 105 -4.37 6.44 16.37
CA ALA A 105 -3.45 7.51 16.02
C ALA A 105 -4.00 8.86 16.49
N THR A 106 -4.05 9.08 17.80
CA THR A 106 -4.16 10.44 18.35
C THR A 106 -2.79 10.90 18.83
N ARG A 107 -1.96 11.41 17.91
CA ARG A 107 -0.83 12.28 18.30
C ARG A 107 -1.40 13.55 18.93
N LYS A 108 -1.65 13.53 20.24
CA LYS A 108 -1.84 14.74 21.04
C LYS A 108 -0.53 15.50 21.07
N ARG A 109 -0.39 16.48 20.17
CA ARG A 109 0.64 17.52 20.26
C ARG A 109 0.25 18.44 21.42
N LYS A 110 0.86 18.24 22.59
CA LYS A 110 0.68 19.13 23.75
C LYS A 110 1.47 20.42 23.48
N ARG A 111 0.77 21.55 23.56
CA ARG A 111 1.32 22.91 23.60
C ARG A 111 2.11 23.12 24.89
#